data_AF-A0A848LU41-F1
#
_entry.id   AF-A0A848LU41-F1
#
_cell.length_a   1.000
_cell.length_b   1.000
_cell.length_c   1.000
_cell.angle_alpha   90.00
_cell.angle_beta   90.00
_cell.angle_gamma   90.00
#
_symmetry.space_group_name_H-M   'P 1'
#
loop_
_entity.id
_entity.type
_entity.pdbx_description
1 polymer ?
#
loop_
_entity_poly.entity_id
_entity_poly.type
_entity_poly.pdbx_seq_one_letter_code
_entity_poly.pdbx_strand_id
1 'polypeptide(L)'
;PQKAPLPRRVRPATPTPEAVKAAADALAGLRARLGWRSWEVTSRARRARRALLALGGVDPAAHPELAGTFSALMERVVASPKEGRLPLRHALALLSAVDVAAFVRATELWRRASRAVPAATAVSEQAASLGEPELALRLGTLLAERPGLRGGPSEEGWAKRWKALRPHLESHLSESGGSLAAWVKGVDAGGDSHLTQRLARLEA
;
A
#
# COMPACT_ATOMS: atom_id res chain seq x y z
N PRO A 1 15.42 -14.15 -19.87
CA PRO A 1 14.00 -14.08 -20.34
C PRO A 1 13.51 -12.65 -20.14
N GLN A 2 12.76 -12.05 -21.07
CA GLN A 2 12.24 -10.70 -20.86
C GLN A 2 11.17 -10.73 -19.76
N LYS A 3 11.36 -9.90 -18.72
CA LYS A 3 10.43 -9.73 -17.61
C LYS A 3 9.05 -9.36 -18.17
N ALA A 4 8.07 -10.24 -18.03
CA ALA A 4 6.71 -9.93 -18.45
C ALA A 4 6.23 -8.68 -17.69
N PRO A 5 5.92 -7.56 -18.40
CA PRO A 5 5.62 -6.30 -17.74
C PRO A 5 4.36 -6.45 -16.90
N LEU A 6 4.39 -5.93 -15.67
CA LEU A 6 3.23 -5.96 -14.80
C LEU A 6 2.08 -5.16 -15.44
N PRO A 7 0.85 -5.71 -15.49
CA PRO A 7 -0.31 -4.96 -15.95
C PRO A 7 -0.48 -3.69 -15.10
N ARG A 8 -0.82 -2.55 -15.70
CA ARG A 8 -1.00 -1.29 -14.95
C ARG A 8 -2.03 -1.44 -13.82
N ARG A 9 -1.74 -0.88 -12.62
CA ARG A 9 -2.68 -0.91 -11.48
C ARG A 9 -3.90 -0.03 -11.70
N VAL A 10 -3.68 1.15 -12.27
CA VAL A 10 -4.69 2.21 -12.42
C VAL A 10 -4.91 2.44 -13.89
N ARG A 11 -6.18 2.54 -14.28
CA ARG A 11 -6.56 2.91 -15.64
C ARG A 11 -6.10 4.35 -15.89
N PRO A 12 -5.35 4.62 -16.97
CA PRO A 12 -4.92 5.98 -17.26
C PRO A 12 -6.12 6.90 -17.50
N ALA A 13 -6.03 8.12 -16.99
CA ALA A 13 -6.99 9.21 -17.15
C ALA A 13 -6.25 10.54 -17.10
N THR A 14 -6.81 11.58 -17.72
CA THR A 14 -6.28 12.94 -17.60
C THR A 14 -6.94 13.63 -16.41
N PRO A 15 -6.19 14.08 -15.39
CA PRO A 15 -6.75 14.79 -14.25
C PRO A 15 -7.40 16.11 -14.68
N THR A 16 -8.68 16.29 -14.38
CA THR A 16 -9.31 17.62 -14.49
C THR A 16 -9.12 18.40 -13.18
N PRO A 17 -9.16 19.75 -13.20
CA PRO A 17 -9.07 20.56 -11.99
C PRO A 17 -10.11 20.17 -10.93
N GLU A 18 -11.34 19.84 -11.35
CA GLU A 18 -12.43 19.39 -10.47
C GLU A 18 -12.10 18.05 -9.81
N ALA A 19 -11.51 17.12 -10.58
CA ALA A 19 -11.11 15.81 -10.06
C ALA A 19 -9.95 15.95 -9.06
N VAL A 20 -8.97 16.82 -9.34
CA VAL A 20 -7.86 17.12 -8.43
C VAL A 20 -8.39 17.72 -7.12
N LYS A 21 -9.30 18.71 -7.20
CA LYS A 21 -9.94 19.29 -6.03
C LYS A 21 -10.74 18.26 -5.22
N ALA A 22 -11.53 17.41 -5.89
CA ALA A 22 -12.30 16.36 -5.22
C ALA A 22 -11.39 15.34 -4.50
N ALA A 23 -10.23 15.02 -5.08
CA ALA A 23 -9.23 14.19 -4.44
C ALA A 23 -8.60 14.88 -3.22
N ALA A 24 -8.24 16.16 -3.34
CA ALA A 24 -7.72 16.97 -2.24
C ALA A 24 -8.72 17.02 -1.06
N ASP A 25 -9.98 17.33 -1.33
CA ASP A 25 -11.05 17.40 -0.33
C ASP A 25 -11.28 16.04 0.35
N ALA A 26 -11.22 14.94 -0.43
CA ALA A 26 -11.37 13.60 0.11
C ALA A 26 -10.18 13.19 1.01
N LEU A 27 -8.95 13.57 0.65
CA LEU A 27 -7.76 13.34 1.48
C LEU A 27 -7.80 14.17 2.77
N ALA A 28 -8.18 15.45 2.68
CA ALA A 28 -8.35 16.32 3.83
C ALA A 28 -9.43 15.78 4.78
N GLY A 29 -10.55 15.34 4.21
CA GLY A 29 -11.64 14.70 4.95
C GLY A 29 -11.25 13.39 5.64
N LEU A 30 -10.32 12.61 5.06
CA LEU A 30 -9.73 11.45 5.75
C LEU A 30 -8.82 11.90 6.90
N ARG A 31 -7.93 12.86 6.66
CA ARG A 31 -6.98 13.36 7.66
C ARG A 31 -7.70 13.90 8.90
N ALA A 32 -8.77 14.67 8.71
CA ALA A 32 -9.57 15.24 9.79
C ALA A 32 -10.31 14.19 10.65
N ARG A 33 -10.46 12.96 10.14
CA ARG A 33 -11.17 11.86 10.82
C ARG A 33 -10.25 10.78 11.36
N LEU A 34 -8.93 10.94 11.27
CA LEU A 34 -8.01 10.01 11.94
C LEU A 34 -8.22 10.09 13.46
N GLY A 35 -8.19 8.92 14.13
CA GLY A 35 -8.52 8.79 15.56
C GLY A 35 -10.01 8.62 15.87
N TRP A 36 -10.90 8.79 14.88
CA TRP A 36 -12.32 8.51 15.04
C TRP A 36 -12.64 7.01 14.95
N ARG A 37 -13.93 6.65 15.08
CA ARG A 37 -14.39 5.27 14.99
C ARG A 37 -13.89 4.61 13.70
N SER A 38 -13.46 3.35 13.81
CA SER A 38 -12.77 2.61 12.74
C SER A 38 -13.56 2.52 11.43
N TRP A 39 -14.90 2.43 11.50
CA TRP A 39 -15.75 2.40 10.31
C TRP A 39 -15.78 3.74 9.57
N GLU A 40 -15.65 4.86 10.28
CA GLU A 40 -15.66 6.20 9.69
C GLU A 40 -14.33 6.46 8.97
N VAL A 41 -13.21 6.14 9.62
CA VAL A 41 -11.87 6.15 8.99
C VAL A 41 -11.87 5.29 7.73
N THR A 42 -12.43 4.08 7.81
CA THR A 42 -12.52 3.15 6.67
C THR A 42 -13.35 3.75 5.54
N SER A 43 -14.50 4.35 5.83
CA SER A 43 -15.37 4.99 4.84
C SER A 43 -14.65 6.15 4.13
N ARG A 44 -13.96 7.02 4.88
CA ARG A 44 -13.20 8.14 4.33
C ARG A 44 -12.01 7.68 3.50
N ALA A 45 -11.28 6.64 3.95
CA ALA A 45 -10.18 6.06 3.19
C ALA A 45 -10.64 5.48 1.84
N ARG A 46 -11.80 4.81 1.81
CA ARG A 46 -12.40 4.34 0.55
C ARG A 46 -12.78 5.48 -0.37
N ARG A 47 -13.35 6.57 0.17
CA ARG A 47 -13.69 7.77 -0.62
C ARG A 47 -12.44 8.43 -1.22
N ALA A 48 -11.41 8.67 -0.40
CA ALA A 48 -10.14 9.23 -0.85
C ALA A 48 -9.49 8.37 -1.94
N ARG A 49 -9.45 7.04 -1.75
CA ARG A 49 -8.94 6.12 -2.77
C ARG A 49 -9.69 6.22 -4.09
N ARG A 50 -11.03 6.26 -4.05
CA ARG A 50 -11.84 6.38 -5.28
C ARG A 50 -11.57 7.69 -6.03
N ALA A 51 -11.41 8.79 -5.30
CA ALA A 51 -11.07 10.08 -5.89
C ALA A 51 -9.67 10.05 -6.53
N LEU A 52 -8.68 9.45 -5.87
CA LEU A 52 -7.34 9.25 -6.44
C LEU A 52 -7.35 8.39 -7.71
N LEU A 53 -8.13 7.31 -7.73
CA LEU A 53 -8.25 6.45 -8.92
C LEU A 53 -8.79 7.20 -10.13
N ALA A 54 -9.65 8.19 -9.92
CA ALA A 54 -10.18 9.03 -11.00
C ALA A 54 -9.10 9.91 -11.67
N LEU A 55 -7.97 10.14 -11.00
CA LEU A 55 -6.84 10.89 -11.54
C LEU A 55 -5.95 10.06 -12.48
N GLY A 56 -6.15 8.74 -12.54
CA GLY A 56 -5.44 7.92 -13.52
C GLY A 56 -4.02 7.51 -13.14
N GLY A 57 -3.68 7.50 -11.84
CA GLY A 57 -2.39 7.02 -11.36
C GLY A 57 -1.28 8.08 -11.37
N VAL A 58 -1.63 9.36 -11.22
CA VAL A 58 -0.66 10.47 -11.09
C VAL A 58 0.22 10.37 -9.85
N ASP A 59 1.37 11.03 -9.89
CA ASP A 59 2.17 11.30 -8.70
C ASP A 59 1.54 12.46 -7.90
N PRO A 60 1.06 12.27 -6.66
CA PRO A 60 0.54 13.34 -5.83
C PRO A 60 1.56 14.46 -5.54
N ALA A 61 2.86 14.20 -5.63
CA ALA A 61 3.89 15.24 -5.45
C ALA A 61 3.96 16.22 -6.64
N ALA A 62 3.46 15.83 -7.81
CA ALA A 62 3.38 16.70 -8.99
C ALA A 62 2.16 17.65 -8.96
N HIS A 63 1.28 17.50 -7.96
CA HIS A 63 0.08 18.33 -7.78
C HIS A 63 0.14 19.06 -6.43
N PRO A 64 0.38 20.38 -6.41
CA PRO A 64 0.50 21.16 -5.18
C PRO A 64 -0.69 20.98 -4.21
N GLU A 65 -1.90 20.82 -4.75
CA GLU A 65 -3.14 20.62 -4.00
C GLU A 65 -3.17 19.28 -3.24
N LEU A 66 -2.45 18.28 -3.74
CA LEU A 66 -2.40 16.93 -3.15
C LEU A 66 -1.17 16.73 -2.28
N ALA A 67 -0.02 17.28 -2.68
CA ALA A 67 1.30 16.97 -2.14
C ALA A 67 1.35 17.06 -0.60
N GLY A 68 0.99 18.22 -0.03
CA GLY A 68 1.08 18.44 1.41
C GLY A 68 0.17 17.52 2.23
N THR A 69 -1.07 17.32 1.79
CA THR A 69 -2.03 16.48 2.51
C THR A 69 -1.69 14.99 2.38
N PHE A 70 -1.24 14.56 1.20
CA PHE A 70 -0.86 13.17 0.96
C PHE A 70 0.38 12.79 1.79
N SER A 71 1.44 13.61 1.77
CA SER A 71 2.65 13.38 2.58
C SER A 71 2.32 13.30 4.08
N ALA A 72 1.50 14.23 4.58
CA ALA A 72 1.10 14.21 5.98
C ALA A 72 0.23 12.99 6.36
N LEU A 73 -0.56 12.43 5.43
CA LEU A 73 -1.24 11.16 5.67
C LEU A 73 -0.24 9.99 5.78
N MET A 74 0.83 10.00 5.00
CA MET A 74 1.86 8.95 5.07
C MET A 74 2.68 9.04 6.37
N GLU A 75 2.92 10.24 6.90
CA GLU A 75 3.51 10.46 8.23
C GLU A 75 2.66 9.84 9.35
N ARG A 76 1.33 9.91 9.22
CA ARG A 76 0.40 9.34 10.21
C ARG A 76 0.47 7.82 10.31
N VAL A 77 1.11 7.10 9.39
CA VAL A 77 1.28 5.64 9.49
C VAL A 77 2.18 5.26 10.66
N VAL A 78 3.23 6.05 10.89
CA VAL A 78 4.23 5.82 11.95
C VAL A 78 3.98 6.64 13.23
N ALA A 79 3.01 7.54 13.20
CA ALA A 79 2.57 8.31 14.37
C ALA A 79 2.05 7.42 15.51
N SER A 80 1.93 7.98 16.73
CA SER A 80 1.32 7.24 17.84
C SER A 80 -0.19 7.01 17.62
N PRO A 81 -0.81 5.95 18.18
CA PRO A 81 -2.26 5.77 18.06
C PRO A 81 -3.07 6.96 18.58
N LYS A 82 -2.58 7.62 19.65
CA LYS A 82 -3.22 8.79 20.27
C LYS A 82 -3.21 10.03 19.36
N GLU A 83 -2.25 10.13 18.44
CA GLU A 83 -2.12 11.22 17.47
C GLU A 83 -2.95 10.99 16.18
N GLY A 84 -3.80 9.96 16.14
CA GLY A 84 -4.57 9.62 14.96
C GLY A 84 -3.73 8.88 13.92
N ARG A 85 -3.26 7.67 14.26
CA ARG A 85 -2.53 6.80 13.34
C ARG A 85 -3.39 6.40 12.14
N LEU A 86 -2.84 6.50 10.93
CA LEU A 86 -3.43 5.93 9.72
C LEU A 86 -3.10 4.43 9.66
N PRO A 87 -4.10 3.52 9.66
CA PRO A 87 -3.82 2.09 9.53
C PRO A 87 -3.12 1.78 8.19
N LEU A 88 -2.06 0.97 8.24
CA LEU A 88 -1.22 0.65 7.07
C LEU A 88 -2.01 0.16 5.86
N ARG A 89 -3.02 -0.70 6.06
CA ARG A 89 -3.91 -1.17 4.98
C ARG A 89 -4.57 -0.02 4.20
N HIS A 90 -4.89 1.09 4.86
CA HIS A 90 -5.51 2.25 4.21
C HIS A 90 -4.46 3.08 3.50
N ALA A 91 -3.27 3.24 4.08
CA ALA A 91 -2.14 3.89 3.41
C ALA A 91 -1.75 3.17 2.11
N LEU A 92 -1.58 1.84 2.16
CA LEU A 92 -1.27 1.02 0.98
C LEU A 92 -2.38 1.06 -0.07
N ALA A 93 -3.64 1.14 0.36
CA ALA A 93 -4.77 1.28 -0.56
C ALA A 93 -4.79 2.65 -1.28
N LEU A 94 -4.35 3.73 -0.63
CA LEU A 94 -4.16 5.05 -1.25
C LEU A 94 -2.94 5.03 -2.20
N LEU A 95 -1.82 4.48 -1.74
CA LEU A 95 -0.58 4.34 -2.54
C LEU A 95 -0.80 3.49 -3.80
N SER A 96 -1.64 2.46 -3.71
CA SER A 96 -2.04 1.64 -4.86
C SER A 96 -2.86 2.38 -5.92
N ALA A 97 -3.41 3.56 -5.59
CA ALA A 97 -4.24 4.38 -6.49
C ALA A 97 -3.45 5.50 -7.20
N VAL A 98 -2.17 5.67 -6.88
CA VAL A 98 -1.29 6.71 -7.42
C VAL A 98 -0.03 6.10 -8.02
N ASP A 99 0.84 6.95 -8.56
CA ASP A 99 2.15 6.56 -9.05
C ASP A 99 3.01 5.89 -7.97
N VAL A 100 3.82 4.91 -8.37
CA VAL A 100 4.67 4.13 -7.45
C VAL A 100 5.75 4.97 -6.77
N ALA A 101 6.14 6.12 -7.34
CA ALA A 101 7.06 7.07 -6.70
C ALA A 101 6.55 7.54 -5.33
N ALA A 102 5.22 7.62 -5.12
CA ALA A 102 4.64 7.93 -3.82
C ALA A 102 4.92 6.84 -2.78
N PHE A 103 4.95 5.56 -3.19
CA PHE A 103 5.27 4.44 -2.32
C PHE A 103 6.76 4.42 -1.94
N VAL A 104 7.64 4.73 -2.90
CA VAL A 104 9.08 4.89 -2.63
C VAL A 104 9.30 5.95 -1.54
N ARG A 105 8.74 7.15 -1.71
CA ARG A 105 8.85 8.22 -0.70
C ARG A 105 8.23 7.84 0.65
N ALA A 106 7.09 7.15 0.65
CA ALA A 106 6.44 6.72 1.87
C ALA A 106 7.27 5.69 2.66
N THR A 107 7.86 4.68 1.99
CA THR A 107 8.69 3.67 2.66
C THR A 107 10.02 4.24 3.17
N GLU A 108 10.62 5.20 2.46
CA GLU A 108 11.76 5.97 2.97
C GLU A 108 11.40 6.74 4.24
N LEU A 109 10.25 7.39 4.25
CA LEU A 109 9.75 8.11 5.42
C LEU A 109 9.54 7.17 6.60
N TRP A 110 8.90 6.01 6.39
CA TRP A 110 8.62 5.06 7.46
C TRP A 110 9.89 4.43 8.04
N ARG A 111 10.88 4.15 7.18
CA ARG A 111 12.19 3.62 7.60
C ARG A 111 12.97 4.60 8.47
N ARG A 112 12.85 5.91 8.19
CA ARG A 112 13.50 6.98 8.96
C ARG A 112 12.74 7.36 10.24
N ALA A 113 11.57 6.78 10.48
CA ALA A 113 10.78 7.10 11.64
C ALA A 113 11.46 6.60 12.92
N SER A 114 11.56 7.47 13.92
CA SER A 114 12.14 7.13 15.23
C SER A 114 11.35 6.07 15.99
N ARG A 115 10.07 5.91 15.65
CA ARG A 115 9.19 4.91 16.23
C ARG A 115 8.89 3.80 15.23
N ALA A 116 9.35 2.60 15.55
CA ALA A 116 9.00 1.40 14.79
C ALA A 116 7.49 1.12 14.88
N VAL A 117 6.88 0.90 13.72
CA VAL A 117 5.55 0.29 13.59
C VAL A 117 5.77 -1.02 12.83
N PRO A 118 5.67 -2.19 13.50
CA PRO A 118 6.15 -3.46 12.94
C PRO A 118 5.72 -3.72 11.50
N ALA A 119 4.43 -3.56 11.20
CA ALA A 119 3.92 -3.77 9.85
C ALA A 119 4.45 -2.76 8.80
N ALA A 120 4.69 -1.50 9.19
CA ALA A 120 5.24 -0.49 8.27
C ALA A 120 6.75 -0.70 8.06
N THR A 121 7.46 -1.13 9.12
CA THR A 121 8.86 -1.54 9.06
C THR A 121 9.02 -2.74 8.12
N ALA A 122 8.24 -3.81 8.33
CA ALA A 122 8.26 -5.00 7.50
C ALA A 122 8.01 -4.68 6.02
N VAL A 123 7.02 -3.85 5.70
CA VAL A 123 6.77 -3.40 4.31
C VAL A 123 7.94 -2.59 3.73
N SER A 124 8.57 -1.74 4.53
CA SER A 124 9.68 -0.90 4.07
C SER A 124 10.96 -1.71 3.82
N GLU A 125 11.25 -2.69 4.68
CA GLU A 125 12.35 -3.64 4.54
C GLU A 125 12.12 -4.58 3.36
N GLN A 126 10.89 -5.09 3.24
CA GLN A 126 10.46 -5.91 2.11
C GLN A 126 10.62 -5.17 0.78
N ALA A 127 10.20 -3.90 0.72
CA ALA A 127 10.38 -3.08 -0.48
C ALA A 127 11.86 -2.88 -0.83
N ALA A 128 12.71 -2.68 0.18
CA ALA A 128 14.15 -2.54 0.00
C ALA A 128 14.80 -3.84 -0.50
N SER A 129 14.44 -4.97 0.10
CA SER A 129 14.95 -6.30 -0.26
C SER A 129 14.57 -6.71 -1.68
N LEU A 130 13.33 -6.41 -2.10
CA LEU A 130 12.89 -6.72 -3.47
C LEU A 130 13.54 -5.82 -4.51
N GLY A 131 13.82 -4.55 -4.20
CA GLY A 131 14.39 -3.61 -5.17
C GLY A 131 13.48 -3.29 -6.37
N GLU A 132 12.22 -3.73 -6.32
CA GLU A 132 11.21 -3.51 -7.35
C GLU A 132 9.98 -2.86 -6.69
N PRO A 133 9.83 -1.52 -6.81
CA PRO A 133 8.80 -0.76 -6.10
C PRO A 133 7.35 -1.17 -6.44
N GLU A 134 7.09 -1.55 -7.68
CA GLU A 134 5.76 -1.90 -8.20
C GLU A 134 5.32 -3.26 -7.65
N LEU A 135 6.21 -4.26 -7.69
CA LEU A 135 6.00 -5.57 -7.07
C LEU A 135 5.87 -5.42 -5.55
N ALA A 136 6.76 -4.63 -4.93
CA ALA A 136 6.76 -4.42 -3.49
C ALA A 136 5.43 -3.80 -3.00
N LEU A 137 4.92 -2.77 -3.69
CA LEU A 137 3.63 -2.16 -3.35
C LEU A 137 2.47 -3.14 -3.49
N ARG A 138 2.41 -3.92 -4.58
CA ARG A 138 1.33 -4.91 -4.78
C ARG A 138 1.38 -6.01 -3.72
N LEU A 139 2.56 -6.51 -3.41
CA LEU A 139 2.75 -7.54 -2.42
C LEU A 139 2.46 -7.03 -1.01
N GLY A 140 2.97 -5.85 -0.63
CA GLY A 140 2.66 -5.21 0.64
C GLY A 140 1.16 -4.96 0.80
N THR A 141 0.47 -4.55 -0.27
CA THR A 141 -0.99 -4.42 -0.28
C THR A 141 -1.69 -5.76 -0.01
N LEU A 142 -1.26 -6.84 -0.68
CA LEU A 142 -1.82 -8.19 -0.45
C LEU A 142 -1.58 -8.72 0.96
N LEU A 143 -0.41 -8.46 1.53
CA LEU A 143 -0.06 -8.86 2.89
C LEU A 143 -0.87 -8.07 3.94
N ALA A 144 -1.14 -6.79 3.67
CA ALA A 144 -1.92 -5.93 4.55
C ALA A 144 -3.45 -6.14 4.46
N GLU A 145 -3.93 -6.88 3.46
CA GLU A 145 -5.34 -7.21 3.32
C GLU A 145 -5.83 -8.13 4.43
N ARG A 146 -6.99 -7.80 5.01
CA ARG A 146 -7.68 -8.57 6.05
C ARG A 146 -9.06 -9.02 5.56
N PRO A 147 -9.15 -10.14 4.84
CA PRO A 147 -10.43 -10.78 4.51
C PRO A 147 -11.21 -11.14 5.77
N GLY A 148 -12.54 -11.12 5.68
CA GLY A 148 -13.44 -11.35 6.81
C GLY A 148 -13.80 -10.09 7.60
N LEU A 149 -13.09 -8.97 7.44
CA LEU A 149 -13.58 -7.67 7.93
C LEU A 149 -14.71 -7.13 7.02
N ARG A 150 -15.70 -6.45 7.61
CA ARG A 150 -16.85 -5.90 6.88
C ARG A 150 -16.41 -4.94 5.77
N GLY A 151 -16.63 -5.34 4.51
CA GLY A 151 -16.19 -4.61 3.32
C GLY A 151 -14.67 -4.66 3.05
N GLY A 152 -13.97 -5.63 3.62
CA GLY A 152 -12.68 -6.10 3.13
C GLY A 152 -12.85 -6.98 1.89
N PRO A 153 -11.76 -7.27 1.16
CA PRO A 153 -11.79 -8.20 0.04
C PRO A 153 -12.17 -9.62 0.52
N SER A 154 -12.83 -10.40 -0.33
CA SER A 154 -13.05 -11.82 -0.06
C SER A 154 -11.73 -12.59 -0.13
N GLU A 155 -11.65 -13.74 0.55
CA GLU A 155 -10.49 -14.64 0.42
C GLU A 155 -10.28 -15.09 -1.04
N GLU A 156 -11.37 -15.32 -1.79
CA GLU A 156 -11.29 -15.62 -3.22
C GLU A 156 -10.68 -14.46 -4.03
N GLY A 157 -11.07 -13.22 -3.70
CA GLY A 157 -10.52 -12.03 -4.35
C GLY A 157 -9.04 -11.84 -4.06
N TRP A 158 -8.62 -12.12 -2.83
CA TRP A 158 -7.22 -12.18 -2.43
C TRP A 158 -6.47 -13.26 -3.24
N ALA A 159 -6.99 -14.49 -3.27
CA ALA A 159 -6.35 -15.62 -3.96
C ALA A 159 -6.20 -15.36 -5.46
N LYS A 160 -7.21 -14.76 -6.12
CA LYS A 160 -7.12 -14.35 -7.53
C LYS A 160 -5.99 -13.35 -7.79
N ARG A 161 -5.84 -12.34 -6.91
CA ARG A 161 -4.76 -11.36 -7.03
C ARG A 161 -3.39 -11.97 -6.74
N TRP A 162 -3.29 -12.86 -5.75
CA TRP A 162 -2.06 -13.59 -5.47
C TRP A 162 -1.64 -14.45 -6.67
N LYS A 163 -2.57 -15.24 -7.24
CA LYS A 163 -2.33 -16.05 -8.44
C LYS A 163 -1.82 -15.22 -9.62
N ALA A 164 -2.33 -14.00 -9.78
CA ALA A 164 -1.87 -13.09 -10.83
C ALA A 164 -0.49 -12.48 -10.55
N LEU A 165 -0.15 -12.20 -9.28
CA LEU A 165 1.12 -11.56 -8.91
C LEU A 165 2.28 -12.57 -8.79
N ARG A 166 2.00 -13.78 -8.32
CA ARG A 166 2.98 -14.82 -7.99
C ARG A 166 4.01 -15.08 -9.12
N PRO A 167 3.63 -15.26 -10.40
CA PRO A 167 4.60 -15.52 -11.46
C PRO A 167 5.62 -14.39 -11.64
N HIS A 168 5.19 -13.14 -11.43
CA HIS A 168 6.09 -11.98 -11.55
C HIS A 168 7.06 -11.89 -10.37
N LEU A 169 6.60 -12.25 -9.16
CA LEU A 169 7.45 -12.30 -7.98
C LEU A 169 8.47 -13.46 -8.09
N GLU A 170 8.03 -14.65 -8.49
CA GLU A 170 8.91 -15.81 -8.69
C GLU A 170 9.95 -15.52 -9.78
N SER A 171 9.56 -14.96 -10.93
CA SER A 171 10.50 -14.55 -11.98
C SER A 171 11.54 -13.57 -11.46
N HIS A 172 11.11 -12.53 -10.73
CA HIS A 172 12.00 -11.52 -10.16
C HIS A 172 12.99 -12.12 -9.15
N LEU A 173 12.50 -12.98 -8.25
CA LEU A 173 13.36 -13.63 -7.25
C LEU A 173 14.36 -14.59 -7.91
N SER A 174 13.94 -15.37 -8.90
CA SER A 174 14.83 -16.27 -9.63
C SER A 174 15.90 -15.53 -10.43
N GLU A 175 15.57 -14.39 -11.04
CA GLU A 175 16.55 -13.51 -11.70
C GLU A 175 17.62 -12.98 -10.72
N SER A 176 17.25 -12.76 -9.45
CA SER A 176 18.20 -12.39 -8.38
C SER A 176 18.86 -13.59 -7.67
N GLY A 177 18.68 -14.82 -8.18
CA GLY A 177 19.27 -16.03 -7.59
C GLY A 177 18.57 -16.56 -6.33
N GLY A 178 17.36 -16.08 -6.04
CA GLY A 178 16.54 -16.47 -4.89
C GLY A 178 15.34 -17.33 -5.26
N SER A 179 14.51 -17.62 -4.26
CA SER A 179 13.24 -18.34 -4.42
C SER A 179 12.16 -17.73 -3.54
N LEU A 180 10.89 -17.96 -3.89
CA LEU A 180 9.75 -17.50 -3.09
C LEU A 180 9.82 -18.04 -1.65
N ALA A 181 10.12 -19.33 -1.48
CA ALA A 181 10.22 -19.94 -0.15
C ALA A 181 11.36 -19.35 0.69
N ALA A 182 12.52 -19.09 0.09
CA ALA A 182 13.63 -18.43 0.79
C ALA A 182 13.26 -17.00 1.18
N TRP A 183 12.59 -16.28 0.28
CA TRP A 183 12.13 -14.92 0.53
C TRP A 183 11.09 -14.87 1.65
N VAL A 184 10.06 -15.71 1.63
CA VAL A 184 9.01 -15.76 2.68
C VAL A 184 9.62 -16.01 4.05
N LYS A 185 10.56 -16.95 4.16
CA LYS A 185 11.30 -17.25 5.41
C LYS A 185 12.16 -16.09 5.90
N GLY A 186 12.61 -15.22 4.99
CA GLY A 186 13.41 -14.04 5.31
C GLY A 186 12.59 -12.83 5.76
N VAL A 187 11.26 -12.85 5.62
CA VAL A 187 10.41 -11.74 6.08
C VAL A 187 10.14 -11.87 7.57
N ASP A 188 10.65 -10.92 8.36
CA ASP A 188 10.30 -10.79 9.77
C ASP A 188 8.89 -10.19 9.91
N ALA A 189 7.97 -10.98 10.47
CA ALA A 189 6.61 -10.52 10.74
C ALA A 189 6.50 -9.63 12.00
N GLY A 190 7.57 -9.49 12.79
CA GLY A 190 7.62 -8.65 13.98
C GLY A 190 6.54 -9.00 15.03
N GLY A 191 6.14 -10.27 15.08
CA GLY A 191 5.05 -10.77 15.94
C GLY A 191 3.62 -10.45 15.46
N ASP A 192 3.42 -9.88 14.27
CA ASP A 192 2.08 -9.67 13.71
C ASP A 192 1.50 -11.01 13.20
N SER A 193 0.58 -11.58 13.97
CA SER A 193 -0.06 -12.86 13.67
C SER A 193 -0.79 -12.89 12.33
N HIS A 194 -1.33 -11.76 11.88
CA HIS A 194 -2.00 -11.67 10.58
C HIS A 194 -0.98 -11.73 9.44
N LEU A 195 0.13 -11.01 9.58
CA LEU A 195 1.21 -11.06 8.61
C LEU A 195 1.81 -12.47 8.51
N THR A 196 2.05 -13.14 9.64
CA THR A 196 2.50 -14.54 9.68
C THR A 196 1.53 -15.46 8.94
N GLN A 197 0.22 -15.33 9.17
CA GLN A 197 -0.79 -16.13 8.46
C GLN A 197 -0.80 -15.87 6.95
N ARG A 198 -0.60 -14.62 6.52
CA ARG A 198 -0.54 -14.27 5.09
C ARG A 198 0.70 -14.82 4.42
N LEU A 199 1.86 -14.74 5.08
CA LEU A 199 3.12 -15.28 4.59
C LEU A 199 3.03 -16.80 4.39
N ALA A 200 2.49 -17.54 5.37
CA ALA A 200 2.25 -18.98 5.24
C ALA A 200 1.34 -19.32 4.04
N ARG A 201 0.38 -18.44 3.72
CA ARG A 201 -0.54 -18.63 2.60
C ARG A 201 0.05 -18.27 1.24
N LEU A 202 1.21 -17.60 1.18
CA LEU A 202 1.94 -17.41 -0.06
C LEU A 202 2.65 -18.70 -0.51
N GLU A 203 3.01 -19.57 0.45
CA GLU A 203 3.69 -20.84 0.19
C GLU A 203 2.71 -21.96 -0.23
N ALA A 204 1.44 -21.86 0.19
CA ALA A 204 0.36 -22.80 -0.17
C ALA A 204 -0.14 -22.62 -1.61
#